data_AF-A0A519VDU1-F1
#
_entry.id   AF-A0A519VDU1-F1
#
_cell.length_a   1.000
_cell.length_b   1.000
_cell.length_c   1.000
_cell.angle_alpha   90.00
_cell.angle_beta   90.00
_cell.angle_gamma   90.00
#
_symmetry.space_group_name_H-M   'P 1'
#
loop_
_entity.id
_entity.type
_entity.pdbx_description
1 polymer ?
#
loop_
_entity_poly.entity_id
_entity_poly.type
_entity_poly.pdbx_seq_one_letter_code
_entity_poly.pdbx_strand_id
1 'polypeptide(L)'
;MDTIFPLGKQGMTQCPHCKQTLSERELSPQNRSQLNIQKSAVKTPLTHFSGLILIGGLILLIVVLTAFDKTGRYIRNPQIGDIYQVKDHTEGRFTFMKVTAVEGDTLVFATHIRHDFLQADINEKAVFEEYDKGFLHSNLKMSKSNIKSMTENAKNLVEIFRK
;
A
#
# COMPACT_ATOMS: atom_id res chain seq x y z
N MET A 1 -12.46 23.19 21.76
CA MET A 1 -11.90 23.31 20.39
C MET A 1 -10.67 22.42 20.35
N ASP A 2 -10.91 21.17 20.00
CA ASP A 2 -9.89 20.12 19.97
C ASP A 2 -8.94 20.38 18.81
N THR A 3 -7.74 20.86 19.14
CA THR A 3 -6.71 21.18 18.14
C THR A 3 -6.03 19.88 17.73
N ILE A 4 -6.51 19.31 16.63
CA ILE A 4 -5.97 18.12 15.93
C ILE A 4 -4.54 18.38 15.40
N PHE A 5 -4.11 19.66 15.35
CA PHE A 5 -2.76 20.07 14.97
C PHE A 5 -2.24 21.23 15.84
N PRO A 6 -1.00 21.19 16.33
CA PRO A 6 -0.41 22.27 17.10
C PRO A 6 0.06 23.39 16.15
N LEU A 7 -0.80 24.36 15.87
CA LEU A 7 -0.49 25.51 15.01
C LEU A 7 0.39 26.58 15.69
N GLY A 8 0.67 26.40 16.97
CA GLY A 8 1.53 27.29 17.76
C GLY A 8 0.91 27.65 19.11
N LYS A 9 1.76 28.11 20.05
CA LYS A 9 1.30 28.62 21.34
C LYS A 9 0.86 30.08 21.19
N GLN A 10 -0.29 30.44 21.73
CA GLN A 10 -0.72 31.83 21.85
C GLN A 10 -0.65 32.25 23.33
N GLY A 11 -0.09 33.43 23.59
CA GLY A 11 0.02 34.02 24.92
C GLY A 11 -0.79 35.31 24.97
N MET A 12 -1.55 35.49 26.05
CA MET A 12 -2.32 36.70 26.31
C MET A 12 -2.28 37.02 27.80
N THR A 13 -2.26 38.30 28.14
CA THR A 13 -2.27 38.78 29.54
C THR A 13 -3.55 39.53 29.81
N GLN A 14 -4.17 39.29 30.97
CA GLN A 14 -5.35 40.02 31.40
C GLN A 14 -4.99 40.97 32.55
N CYS A 15 -5.33 42.26 32.40
CA CYS A 15 -5.22 43.21 33.51
C CYS A 15 -6.28 42.88 34.57
N PRO A 16 -5.92 42.60 35.83
CA PRO A 16 -6.90 42.27 36.88
C PRO A 16 -7.81 43.45 37.25
N HIS A 17 -7.29 44.68 37.13
CA HIS A 17 -8.05 45.90 37.47
C HIS A 17 -8.95 46.36 36.31
N CYS A 18 -8.41 46.36 35.09
CA CYS A 18 -9.03 46.91 33.89
C CYS A 18 -9.87 45.88 33.14
N LYS A 19 -9.66 44.59 33.41
CA LYS A 19 -10.19 43.41 32.69
C LYS A 19 -9.85 43.35 31.20
N GLN A 20 -9.01 44.25 30.69
CA GLN A 20 -8.54 44.26 29.31
C GLN A 20 -7.59 43.08 29.03
N THR A 21 -7.80 42.39 27.91
CA THR A 21 -6.90 41.36 27.38
C THR A 21 -5.96 41.98 26.36
N LEU A 22 -4.66 41.87 26.60
CA LEU A 22 -3.60 42.38 25.74
C LEU A 22 -2.92 41.20 25.03
N SER A 23 -2.74 41.34 23.72
CA SER A 23 -2.01 40.37 22.89
C SER A 23 -0.49 40.61 22.97
N GLU A 24 0.31 39.59 22.66
CA GLU A 24 1.79 39.67 22.64
C GLU A 24 2.38 40.88 21.89
N ARG A 25 1.66 41.42 20.89
CA ARG A 25 2.10 42.57 20.10
C ARG A 25 1.81 43.93 20.76
N GLU A 26 0.92 43.96 21.74
CA GLU A 26 0.46 45.18 22.43
C GLU A 26 1.14 45.38 23.80
N LEU A 27 1.96 44.40 24.22
CA LEU A 27 2.69 44.42 25.49
C LEU A 27 3.98 45.26 25.41
N SER A 28 4.31 45.93 26.52
CA SER A 28 5.61 46.59 26.69
C SER A 28 6.75 45.56 26.64
N PRO A 29 7.99 45.96 26.28
CA PRO A 29 9.10 45.03 26.06
C PRO A 29 9.40 44.14 27.27
N GLN A 30 9.28 44.69 28.49
CA GLN A 30 9.53 43.97 29.74
C GLN A 30 8.47 42.89 29.98
N ASN A 31 7.19 43.24 29.86
CA ASN A 31 6.08 42.32 30.08
C ASN A 31 6.03 41.22 28.99
N ARG A 32 6.40 41.57 27.76
CA ARG A 32 6.55 40.61 26.65
C ARG A 32 7.66 39.59 26.94
N SER A 33 8.78 40.00 27.54
CA SER A 33 9.85 39.08 27.93
C SER A 33 9.40 38.06 28.98
N GLN A 34 8.65 38.51 29.99
CA GLN A 34 8.11 37.65 31.03
C GLN A 34 7.09 36.65 30.48
N LEU A 35 6.21 37.09 29.57
CA LEU A 35 5.25 36.22 28.89
C LEU A 35 5.96 35.15 28.05
N ASN A 36 7.03 35.51 27.34
CA ASN A 36 7.82 34.55 26.55
C ASN A 36 8.50 33.48 27.41
N ILE A 37 9.04 33.87 28.58
CA ILE A 37 9.62 32.92 29.53
C ILE A 37 8.57 31.91 30.00
N GLN A 38 7.38 32.39 30.38
CA GLN A 38 6.28 31.51 30.80
C GLN A 38 5.79 30.61 29.67
N LYS A 39 5.63 31.14 28.46
CA LYS A 39 5.22 30.38 27.26
C LYS A 39 6.22 29.30 26.87
N SER A 40 7.51 29.54 27.11
CA SER A 40 8.58 28.57 26.87
C SER A 40 8.58 27.42 27.90
N ALA A 41 8.17 27.70 29.15
CA ALA A 41 8.09 26.70 30.22
C ALA A 41 6.93 25.70 30.03
N VAL A 42 5.85 26.11 29.34
CA VAL A 42 4.70 25.24 29.08
C VAL A 42 5.04 24.22 27.99
N LYS A 43 5.04 22.92 28.31
CA LYS A 43 5.23 21.84 27.31
C LYS A 43 3.93 21.62 26.52
N THR A 44 4.05 21.37 25.22
CA THR A 44 2.90 20.94 24.39
C THR A 44 2.53 19.50 24.74
N PRO A 45 1.28 19.22 25.14
CA PRO A 45 0.83 17.85 25.37
C PRO A 45 0.98 16.97 24.12
N LEU A 46 1.38 15.70 24.29
CA LEU A 46 1.56 14.73 23.20
C LEU A 46 0.25 14.45 22.44
N THR A 47 -0.90 14.68 23.08
CA THR A 47 -2.24 14.48 22.52
C THR A 47 -2.54 15.38 21.32
N HIS A 48 -1.83 16.51 21.17
CA HIS A 48 -1.98 17.41 20.02
C HIS A 48 -1.38 16.85 18.72
N PHE A 49 -0.60 15.76 18.79
CA PHE A 49 -0.01 15.13 17.59
C PHE A 49 -0.88 14.01 17.02
N SER A 50 -2.13 13.84 17.49
CA SER A 50 -3.04 12.79 17.01
C SER A 50 -3.26 12.86 15.50
N GLY A 51 -3.43 14.05 14.92
CA GLY A 51 -3.54 14.23 13.47
C GLY A 51 -2.28 13.82 12.71
N LEU A 52 -1.10 14.12 13.27
CA LEU A 52 0.19 13.75 12.67
C LEU A 52 0.44 12.23 12.74
N ILE A 53 0.06 11.61 13.85
CA ILE A 53 0.13 10.16 14.03
C ILE A 53 -0.79 9.44 13.03
N LEU A 54 -2.02 9.95 12.84
CA LEU A 54 -2.95 9.39 11.86
C LEU A 54 -2.42 9.48 10.42
N ILE A 55 -1.91 10.65 10.03
CA ILE A 55 -1.32 10.82 8.69
C ILE A 55 -0.10 9.92 8.51
N GLY A 56 0.80 9.88 9.50
CA GLY A 56 1.97 9.00 9.49
C GLY A 56 1.58 7.54 9.36
N GLY A 57 0.56 7.09 10.09
CA GLY A 57 0.01 5.74 10.00
C GLY A 57 -0.57 5.41 8.63
N LEU A 58 -1.30 6.34 8.02
CA LEU A 58 -1.87 6.16 6.67
C LEU A 58 -0.78 6.02 5.60
N ILE A 59 0.25 6.87 5.66
CA ILE A 59 1.40 6.80 4.75
C ILE A 59 2.13 5.46 4.92
N LEU A 60 2.39 5.06 6.16
CA LEU A 60 3.05 3.80 6.46
C LEU A 60 2.24 2.60 5.98
N LEU A 61 0.92 2.64 6.12
CA LEU A 61 0.01 1.62 5.59
C LEU A 61 0.13 1.49 4.07
N ILE A 62 0.13 2.61 3.33
CA ILE A 62 0.29 2.60 1.86
C ILE A 62 1.64 2.00 1.46
N VAL A 63 2.72 2.39 2.15
CA VAL A 63 4.07 1.85 1.88
C VAL A 63 4.11 0.35 2.11
N VAL A 64 3.54 -0.12 3.22
CA VAL A 64 3.45 -1.55 3.54
C VAL A 64 2.66 -2.30 2.45
N LEU A 65 1.45 -1.84 2.12
CA LEU A 65 0.60 -2.48 1.10
C LEU A 65 1.30 -2.56 -0.26
N THR A 66 2.01 -1.51 -0.68
CA THR A 66 2.73 -1.48 -1.95
C THR A 66 4.02 -2.30 -1.95
N ALA A 67 4.74 -2.37 -0.82
CA ALA A 67 5.96 -3.17 -0.70
C ALA A 67 5.66 -4.67 -0.75
N PHE A 68 4.51 -5.09 -0.21
CA PHE A 68 4.10 -6.50 -0.19
C PHE A 68 3.28 -6.94 -1.42
N ASP A 69 3.00 -6.04 -2.37
CA ASP A 69 2.35 -6.37 -3.65
C ASP A 69 3.33 -7.12 -4.59
N LYS A 70 3.45 -8.43 -4.39
CA LYS A 70 4.25 -9.32 -5.25
C LYS A 70 3.65 -9.43 -6.65
N THR A 71 2.34 -9.71 -6.73
CA THR A 71 1.63 -9.92 -8.00
C THR A 71 1.73 -8.70 -8.92
N GLY A 72 1.46 -7.49 -8.41
CA GLY A 72 1.58 -6.27 -9.22
C GLY A 72 3.01 -6.00 -9.67
N ARG A 73 4.03 -6.34 -8.87
CA ARG A 73 5.44 -6.27 -9.31
C ARG A 73 5.72 -7.23 -10.46
N TYR A 74 5.22 -8.46 -10.39
CA TYR A 74 5.45 -9.46 -11.44
C TYR A 74 4.69 -9.12 -12.73
N ILE A 75 3.51 -8.51 -12.65
CA ILE A 75 2.78 -8.02 -13.82
C ILE A 75 3.53 -6.88 -14.53
N ARG A 76 4.14 -5.96 -13.77
CA ARG A 76 4.91 -4.85 -14.35
C ARG A 76 6.21 -5.32 -15.01
N ASN A 77 6.82 -6.37 -14.47
CA ASN A 77 8.07 -6.94 -14.97
C ASN A 77 7.99 -8.47 -15.07
N PRO A 78 7.24 -9.00 -16.06
CA PRO A 78 7.07 -10.43 -16.26
C PRO A 78 8.38 -11.08 -16.71
N GLN A 79 8.63 -12.30 -16.24
CA GLN A 79 9.84 -13.06 -16.51
C GLN A 79 9.52 -14.46 -17.02
N ILE A 80 10.42 -15.03 -17.82
CA ILE A 80 10.34 -16.43 -18.21
C ILE A 80 10.38 -17.30 -16.95
N GLY A 81 9.45 -18.25 -16.84
CA GLY A 81 9.30 -19.12 -15.69
C GLY A 81 8.25 -18.67 -14.66
N ASP A 82 7.69 -17.46 -14.79
CA ASP A 82 6.55 -17.05 -13.95
C ASP A 82 5.36 -17.97 -14.16
N ILE A 83 4.70 -18.39 -13.07
CA ILE A 83 3.50 -19.24 -13.11
C ILE A 83 2.30 -18.45 -12.61
N TYR A 84 1.32 -18.27 -13.48
CA TYR A 84 0.11 -17.49 -13.27
C TYR A 84 -1.02 -18.43 -12.86
N GLN A 85 -1.58 -18.26 -11.66
CA GLN A 85 -2.79 -18.93 -11.23
C GLN A 85 -4.01 -18.18 -11.77
N VAL A 86 -4.80 -18.86 -12.59
CA VAL A 86 -6.02 -18.28 -13.18
C VAL A 86 -7.25 -19.09 -12.77
N LYS A 87 -8.37 -18.40 -12.57
CA LYS A 87 -9.67 -19.04 -12.34
C LYS A 87 -10.07 -19.83 -13.58
N ASP A 88 -10.56 -21.04 -13.34
CA ASP A 88 -11.24 -21.83 -14.37
C ASP A 88 -12.70 -21.38 -14.52
N HIS A 89 -13.38 -21.89 -15.54
CA HIS A 89 -14.82 -21.70 -15.74
C HIS A 89 -15.66 -22.25 -14.58
N THR A 90 -15.15 -23.25 -13.87
CA THR A 90 -15.80 -23.84 -12.71
C THR A 90 -15.48 -23.03 -11.45
N GLU A 91 -16.50 -22.62 -10.70
CA GLU A 91 -16.32 -21.84 -9.47
C GLU A 91 -15.42 -22.57 -8.46
N GLY A 92 -14.47 -21.84 -7.88
CA GLY A 92 -13.52 -22.37 -6.90
C GLY A 92 -12.43 -23.28 -7.48
N ARG A 93 -12.35 -23.42 -8.81
CA ARG A 93 -11.31 -24.17 -9.51
C ARG A 93 -10.32 -23.25 -10.20
N PHE A 94 -9.09 -23.71 -10.27
CA PHE A 94 -7.97 -22.95 -10.84
C PHE A 94 -7.16 -23.79 -11.81
N THR A 95 -6.48 -23.11 -12.72
CA THR A 95 -5.46 -23.66 -13.60
C THR A 95 -4.23 -22.75 -13.61
N PHE A 96 -3.16 -23.21 -14.25
CA PHE A 96 -1.90 -22.48 -14.32
C PHE A 96 -1.47 -22.21 -15.75
N MET A 97 -0.85 -21.03 -15.94
CA MET A 97 -0.17 -20.65 -17.18
C MET A 97 1.26 -20.26 -16.85
N LYS A 98 2.25 -20.84 -17.52
CA LYS A 98 3.68 -20.54 -17.30
C LYS A 98 4.22 -19.70 -18.44
N VAL A 99 4.88 -18.59 -18.13
CA VAL A 99 5.54 -17.75 -19.13
C VAL A 99 6.73 -18.50 -19.71
N THR A 100 6.71 -18.73 -21.03
CA THR A 100 7.79 -19.38 -21.78
C THR A 100 8.63 -18.39 -22.58
N ALA A 101 8.06 -17.24 -22.95
CA ALA A 101 8.78 -16.15 -23.62
C ALA A 101 8.17 -14.77 -23.34
N VAL A 102 9.02 -13.74 -23.39
CA VAL A 102 8.65 -12.32 -23.28
C VAL A 102 9.12 -11.60 -24.55
N GLU A 103 8.19 -11.29 -25.44
CA GLU A 103 8.42 -10.72 -26.77
C GLU A 103 7.87 -9.29 -26.84
N GLY A 104 8.63 -8.32 -26.32
CA GLY A 104 8.20 -6.91 -26.28
C GLY A 104 6.96 -6.73 -25.38
N ASP A 105 5.79 -6.47 -25.98
CA ASP A 105 4.51 -6.37 -25.26
C ASP A 105 3.77 -7.72 -25.14
N THR A 106 4.27 -8.78 -25.79
CA THR A 106 3.60 -10.08 -25.82
C THR A 106 4.25 -11.06 -24.85
N LEU A 107 3.44 -11.78 -24.09
CA LEU A 107 3.84 -12.92 -23.29
C LEU A 107 3.36 -14.20 -23.97
N VAL A 108 4.23 -15.20 -24.03
CA VAL A 108 3.91 -16.55 -24.51
C VAL A 108 3.78 -17.46 -23.30
N PHE A 109 2.71 -18.24 -23.26
CA PHE A 109 2.36 -19.12 -22.15
C PHE A 109 2.23 -20.57 -22.58
N ALA A 110 2.78 -21.44 -21.75
CA ALA A 110 2.42 -22.85 -21.66
C ALA A 110 1.26 -23.02 -20.66
N THR A 111 0.26 -23.81 -21.02
CA THR A 111 -0.92 -24.08 -20.18
C THR A 111 -0.77 -25.41 -19.46
N HIS A 112 -1.21 -25.48 -18.21
CA HIS A 112 -1.19 -26.71 -17.45
C HIS A 112 -2.29 -27.70 -17.94
N ILE A 113 -2.00 -29.01 -17.94
CA ILE A 113 -2.94 -30.07 -18.38
C ILE A 113 -4.21 -30.17 -17.51
N ARG A 114 -4.08 -29.82 -16.23
CA ARG A 114 -5.16 -29.83 -15.25
C ARG A 114 -5.76 -28.43 -15.09
N HIS A 115 -7.08 -28.39 -14.95
CA HIS A 115 -7.86 -27.15 -14.80
C HIS A 115 -8.70 -27.11 -13.51
N ASP A 116 -8.51 -28.06 -12.61
CA ASP A 116 -9.40 -28.34 -11.49
C ASP A 116 -8.75 -28.19 -10.10
N PHE A 117 -7.65 -27.44 -10.00
CA PHE A 117 -6.96 -27.24 -8.73
C PHE A 117 -7.85 -26.51 -7.72
N LEU A 118 -7.83 -26.97 -6.46
CA LEU A 118 -8.49 -26.27 -5.34
C LEU A 118 -7.49 -25.32 -4.68
N GLN A 119 -7.96 -24.15 -4.23
CA GLN A 119 -7.08 -23.17 -3.57
C GLN A 119 -6.31 -23.74 -2.38
N ALA A 120 -6.92 -24.66 -1.62
CA ALA A 120 -6.29 -25.29 -0.45
C ALA A 120 -5.05 -26.15 -0.80
N ASP A 121 -4.97 -26.63 -2.05
CA ASP A 121 -3.88 -27.46 -2.54
C ASP A 121 -2.78 -26.65 -3.25
N ILE A 122 -2.99 -25.34 -3.39
CA ILE A 122 -2.07 -24.43 -4.08
C ILE A 122 -1.17 -23.76 -3.06
N ASN A 123 0.12 -24.04 -3.15
CA ASN A 123 1.18 -23.34 -2.45
C ASN A 123 2.44 -23.32 -3.31
N GLU A 124 3.38 -22.44 -2.98
CA GLU A 124 4.61 -22.23 -3.75
C GLU A 124 5.40 -23.52 -3.97
N LYS A 125 5.51 -24.37 -2.94
CA LYS A 125 6.20 -25.65 -3.01
C LYS A 125 5.53 -26.59 -4.01
N ALA A 126 4.21 -26.79 -3.89
CA ALA A 126 3.45 -27.66 -4.78
C ALA A 126 3.52 -27.18 -6.24
N VAL A 127 3.41 -25.86 -6.47
CA VAL A 127 3.51 -25.26 -7.80
C VAL A 127 4.85 -25.61 -8.47
N PHE A 128 5.96 -25.51 -7.74
CA PHE A 128 7.29 -25.69 -8.32
C PHE A 128 7.85 -27.11 -8.27
N GLU A 129 7.43 -27.95 -7.33
CA GLU A 129 7.95 -29.32 -7.19
C GLU A 129 7.03 -30.37 -7.84
N GLU A 130 5.72 -30.14 -7.82
CA GLU A 130 4.72 -31.10 -8.28
C GLU A 130 4.08 -30.68 -9.61
N TYR A 131 3.53 -29.46 -9.67
CA TYR A 131 2.72 -29.01 -10.81
C TYR A 131 3.55 -28.52 -12.01
N ASP A 132 4.83 -28.20 -11.81
CA ASP A 132 5.72 -27.70 -12.86
C ASP A 132 5.88 -28.66 -14.07
N LYS A 133 5.63 -29.95 -13.85
CA LYS A 133 5.74 -31.03 -14.85
C LYS A 133 4.53 -31.13 -15.78
N GLY A 134 3.39 -30.55 -15.42
CA GLY A 134 2.13 -30.69 -16.16
C GLY A 134 1.89 -29.61 -17.23
N PHE A 135 2.89 -28.80 -17.57
CA PHE A 135 2.73 -27.75 -18.57
C PHE A 135 2.91 -28.28 -19.99
N LEU A 136 1.92 -28.01 -20.85
CA LEU A 136 1.93 -28.38 -22.26
C LEU A 136 2.81 -27.43 -23.07
N HIS A 137 3.33 -27.91 -24.21
CA HIS A 137 3.93 -27.06 -25.24
C HIS A 137 2.84 -26.29 -26.02
N SER A 138 2.01 -25.54 -25.31
CA SER A 138 1.09 -24.57 -25.92
C SER A 138 1.80 -23.22 -26.06
N ASN A 139 1.40 -22.47 -27.10
CA ASN A 139 1.90 -21.12 -27.39
C ASN A 139 0.75 -20.13 -27.27
N LEU A 140 0.11 -20.08 -26.11
CA LEU A 140 -0.92 -19.08 -25.85
C LEU A 140 -0.23 -17.71 -25.77
N LYS A 141 -0.58 -16.79 -26.67
CA LYS A 141 -0.01 -15.44 -26.68
C LYS A 141 -1.01 -14.44 -26.10
N MET A 142 -0.55 -13.58 -25.21
CA MET A 142 -1.34 -12.48 -24.66
C MET A 142 -0.48 -11.22 -24.52
N SER A 143 -1.06 -10.06 -24.82
CA SER A 143 -0.40 -8.79 -24.52
C SER A 143 -0.33 -8.55 -23.01
N LYS A 144 0.64 -7.74 -22.56
CA LYS A 144 0.71 -7.29 -21.17
C LYS A 144 -0.54 -6.53 -20.74
N SER A 145 -1.18 -5.81 -21.66
CA SER A 145 -2.46 -5.13 -21.42
C SER A 145 -3.60 -6.11 -21.13
N ASN A 146 -3.67 -7.24 -21.83
CA ASN A 146 -4.65 -8.29 -21.56
C ASN A 146 -4.41 -8.95 -20.19
N ILE A 147 -3.15 -9.19 -19.82
CA ILE A 147 -2.82 -9.71 -18.49
C ILE A 147 -3.21 -8.72 -17.38
N LYS A 148 -2.96 -7.43 -17.59
CA LYS A 148 -3.38 -6.39 -16.64
C LYS A 148 -4.91 -6.35 -16.48
N SER A 149 -5.68 -6.47 -17.57
CA SER A 149 -7.14 -6.48 -17.50
C SER A 149 -7.70 -7.72 -16.77
N MET A 150 -6.98 -8.84 -16.77
CA MET A 150 -7.34 -10.03 -15.98
C MET A 150 -7.23 -9.81 -14.47
N THR A 151 -6.46 -8.82 -14.01
CA THR A 151 -6.41 -8.42 -12.59
C THR A 151 -7.43 -7.35 -12.22
N GLU A 152 -7.71 -6.41 -13.13
CA GLU A 152 -8.54 -5.23 -12.82
C GLU A 152 -10.03 -5.51 -13.03
N ASN A 153 -10.39 -6.18 -14.13
CA ASN A 153 -11.78 -6.32 -14.55
C ASN A 153 -12.37 -7.67 -14.11
N ALA A 154 -11.91 -8.75 -14.74
CA ALA A 154 -12.44 -10.08 -14.51
C ALA A 154 -11.94 -10.71 -13.20
N LYS A 155 -10.84 -10.19 -12.64
CA LYS A 155 -10.13 -10.75 -11.48
C LYS A 155 -9.92 -12.26 -11.62
N ASN A 156 -9.59 -12.67 -12.85
CA ASN A 156 -9.36 -14.06 -13.22
C ASN A 156 -7.93 -14.48 -12.88
N LEU A 157 -6.97 -13.55 -12.90
CA LEU A 157 -5.62 -13.79 -12.40
C LEU A 157 -5.59 -13.57 -10.88
N VAL A 158 -5.24 -14.63 -10.14
CA VAL A 158 -5.30 -14.67 -8.68
C VAL A 158 -3.94 -14.36 -8.07
N GLU A 159 -2.91 -15.09 -8.50
CA GLU A 159 -1.57 -15.03 -7.95
C GLU A 159 -0.54 -15.35 -9.05
N ILE A 160 0.68 -14.85 -8.86
CA ILE A 160 1.83 -15.19 -9.70
C ILE A 160 2.93 -15.74 -8.80
N PHE A 161 3.39 -16.95 -9.12
CA PHE A 161 4.51 -17.61 -8.47
C PHE A 161 5.79 -17.38 -9.27
N ARG A 162 6.87 -17.01 -8.59
CA ARG A 162 8.21 -16.81 -9.15
C ARG A 162 9.25 -17.38 -8.17
N LYS A 163 10.20 -18.16 -8.68
CA LYS A 163 11.36 -18.67 -7.91
C LYS A 163 12.38 -17.57 -7.61
#